data_AF-A0A2A5EW44-F1
#
_entry.id   AF-A0A2A5EW44-F1
#
_cell.length_a   1.000
_cell.length_b   1.000
_cell.length_c   1.000
_cell.angle_alpha   90.00
_cell.angle_beta   90.00
_cell.angle_gamma   90.00
#
_symmetry.space_group_name_H-M   'P 1'
#
loop_
_entity.id
_entity.type
_entity.pdbx_description
1 polymer ?
#
loop_
_entity_poly.entity_id
_entity_poly.type
_entity_poly.pdbx_seq_one_letter_code
_entity_poly.pdbx_strand_id
1 'polypeptide(L)' 'MTIAGHRTSITLEQPFWTALEEIASAENASVTELVRRIDAKREEQGSLTSAVRVFILKRLTVNTTPSA' A
#
# COMPACT_ATOMS: atom_id res chain seq x y z
N MET A 1 -5.18 5.26 11.21
CA MET A 1 -4.81 3.96 11.79
C MET A 1 -3.58 4.14 12.69
N THR A 2 -3.20 3.15 13.50
CA THR A 2 -1.95 3.22 14.27
C THR A 2 -0.88 2.37 13.62
N ILE A 3 0.24 2.98 13.24
CA ILE A 3 1.39 2.30 12.63
C ILE A 3 2.60 2.59 13.53
N ALA A 4 3.31 1.55 13.95
CA ALA A 4 4.51 1.64 14.79
C ALA A 4 4.33 2.51 16.07
N GLY A 5 3.12 2.52 16.66
CA GLY A 5 2.81 3.35 17.84
C GLY A 5 2.50 4.82 17.53
N HIS A 6 2.68 5.26 16.29
CA HIS A 6 2.30 6.60 15.83
C HIS A 6 0.93 6.58 15.16
N ARG A 7 0.07 7.53 15.55
CA ARG A 7 -1.20 7.76 14.84
C ARG A 7 -0.86 8.26 13.45
N THR A 8 -1.04 7.39 12.46
CA THR A 8 -0.76 7.71 11.06
C THR A 8 -2.08 7.89 10.35
N SER A 9 -2.30 9.11 9.86
CA SER A 9 -3.47 9.45 9.06
C SER A 9 -3.07 9.46 7.60
N ILE A 10 -3.54 8.46 6.84
CA ILE A 10 -3.45 8.45 5.38
C ILE A 10 -4.82 8.74 4.80
N THR A 11 -4.86 9.59 3.78
CA THR A 11 -6.07 9.92 3.03
C THR A 11 -5.92 9.33 1.63
N LEU A 12 -6.64 8.25 1.37
CA LEU A 12 -6.67 7.57 0.08
C LEU A 12 -8.07 7.63 -0.51
N GLU A 13 -8.14 7.71 -1.82
CA GLU A 13 -9.38 7.61 -2.58
C GLU A 13 -9.91 6.17 -2.51
N GLN A 14 -11.23 6.01 -2.58
CA GLN A 14 -11.90 4.71 -2.43
C GLN A 14 -11.30 3.59 -3.33
N PRO A 15 -10.98 3.82 -4.62
CA PRO A 15 -10.38 2.79 -5.46
C PRO A 15 -9.01 2.30 -4.95
N PHE A 16 -8.22 3.17 -4.33
CA PHE A 16 -6.93 2.77 -3.75
C PHE A 16 -7.14 1.93 -2.49
N TRP A 17 -8.16 2.21 -1.68
CA TRP A 17 -8.48 1.35 -0.53
C TRP A 17 -8.87 -0.06 -0.97
N THR A 18 -9.75 -0.17 -1.95
CA THR A 18 -10.16 -1.47 -2.51
C THR A 18 -8.97 -2.25 -3.06
N ALA A 19 -8.13 -1.63 -3.88
CA ALA A 19 -6.93 -2.29 -4.40
C ALA A 19 -5.94 -2.69 -3.29
N LEU A 20 -5.80 -1.87 -2.25
CA LEU A 20 -4.93 -2.17 -1.11
C LEU A 20 -5.45 -3.38 -0.31
N GLU A 21 -6.77 -3.48 -0.11
CA GLU A 21 -7.43 -4.62 0.53
C GLU A 21 -7.26 -5.90 -0.28
N GLU A 22 -7.42 -5.84 -1.61
CA GLU A 22 -7.21 -6.96 -2.52
C GLU A 22 -5.76 -7.47 -2.47
N ILE A 23 -4.79 -6.56 -2.52
CA ILE A 23 -3.36 -6.92 -2.42
C ILE A 23 -3.06 -7.53 -1.04
N ALA A 24 -3.58 -6.94 0.04
CA ALA A 24 -3.38 -7.46 1.39
C ALA A 24 -3.95 -8.88 1.53
N SER A 25 -5.15 -9.11 0.99
CA SER A 25 -5.78 -10.44 0.94
C SER A 25 -4.95 -11.44 0.15
N ALA A 26 -4.47 -11.06 -1.04
CA ALA A 26 -3.60 -11.91 -1.87
C ALA A 26 -2.27 -12.27 -1.17
N GLU A 27 -1.74 -11.37 -0.33
CA GLU A 27 -0.52 -11.59 0.46
C GLU A 27 -0.77 -12.27 1.82
N ASN A 28 -2.02 -12.67 2.14
CA ASN A 28 -2.41 -13.18 3.46
C ASN A 28 -1.97 -12.25 4.62
N ALA A 29 -2.07 -10.93 4.40
CA ALA A 29 -1.69 -9.89 5.34
C ALA A 29 -2.89 -8.98 5.64
N SER A 30 -2.85 -8.30 6.79
CA SER A 30 -3.80 -7.21 7.04
C SER A 30 -3.36 -5.94 6.31
N VAL A 31 -4.31 -5.06 5.99
CA VAL A 31 -4.01 -3.73 5.42
C VAL A 31 -3.03 -2.96 6.32
N THR A 32 -3.18 -3.05 7.64
CA THR A 32 -2.27 -2.37 8.59
C THR A 32 -0.85 -2.93 8.50
N GLU A 33 -0.69 -4.25 8.39
CA GLU A 33 0.63 -4.87 8.24
C GLU A 33 1.26 -4.53 6.89
N LEU A 34 0.48 -4.51 5.81
CA LEU A 34 0.95 -4.11 4.49
C LEU A 34 1.42 -2.64 4.49
N VAL A 35 0.62 -1.74 5.07
CA VAL A 35 0.99 -0.33 5.18
C VAL A 35 2.22 -0.16 6.07
N ARG A 36 2.37 -0.92 7.17
CA ARG A 36 3.59 -0.92 7.99
C ARG A 36 4.82 -1.36 7.18
N ARG A 37 4.70 -2.37 6.32
CA ARG A 37 5.80 -2.81 5.45
C ARG A 37 6.18 -1.74 4.42
N ILE A 38 5.19 -1.05 3.86
CA ILE A 38 5.42 0.09 2.95
C ILE A 38 6.11 1.23 3.71
N ASP A 39 5.62 1.55 4.90
CA ASP A 39 6.20 2.55 5.80
C ASP A 39 7.67 2.22 6.10
N ALA A 40 7.98 0.99 6.52
CA ALA A 40 9.35 0.57 6.84
C ALA A 40 10.31 0.55 5.65
N LYS A 41 9.79 0.39 4.41
CA LYS A 41 10.60 0.33 3.19
C LYS A 41 10.73 1.67 2.45
N ARG A 42 9.97 2.70 2.83
CA ARG A 42 10.11 4.01 2.20
C ARG A 42 11.46 4.60 2.64
N GLU A 43 12.33 4.90 1.68
CA GLU A 43 13.45 5.81 1.93
C GLU A 43 12.85 7.15 2.36
N GLU A 44 13.49 7.87 3.30
CA GLU A 44 12.91 8.97 4.11
C GLU A 44 12.25 10.13 3.33
N GLN A 45 12.29 10.12 2.00
CA GLN A 45 11.71 11.14 1.14
C GLN A 45 10.29 10.75 0.67
N GLY A 46 9.28 11.24 1.39
CA GLY A 46 7.90 11.27 0.91
C GLY A 46 6.82 10.97 1.96
N SER A 47 5.57 11.30 1.62
CA SER A 47 4.42 10.96 2.47
C SER A 47 4.06 9.47 2.36
N LEU A 48 3.61 8.86 3.45
CA LEU A 48 3.13 7.47 3.44
C LEU A 48 1.99 7.28 2.44
N THR A 49 1.09 8.26 2.32
CA THR A 49 -0.01 8.22 1.34
C THR A 49 0.53 8.07 -0.09
N SER A 50 1.53 8.85 -0.48
CA SER A 50 2.16 8.75 -1.79
C SER A 50 2.87 7.40 -1.98
N ALA A 51 3.57 6.92 -0.95
CA ALA A 51 4.23 5.62 -0.98
C ALA A 51 3.24 4.46 -1.18
N VAL A 52 2.08 4.50 -0.52
CA VAL A 52 1.01 3.51 -0.68
C VAL A 52 0.44 3.53 -2.10
N ARG A 53 0.16 4.72 -2.68
CA ARG A 53 -0.31 4.82 -4.06
C ARG A 53 0.69 4.23 -5.07
N VAL A 54 1.97 4.53 -4.92
CA VAL A 54 3.04 3.98 -5.78
C VAL A 54 3.18 2.47 -5.61
N PHE A 55 3.06 1.97 -4.38
CA PHE A 55 3.08 0.53 -4.12
C PHE A 55 1.93 -0.20 -4.83
N ILE A 56 0.70 0.30 -4.70
CA ILE A 56 -0.48 -0.25 -5.38
C ILE A 56 -0.27 -0.25 -6.89
N LEU A 57 0.17 0.88 -7.46
CA LEU A 57 0.44 0.99 -8.89
C LEU A 57 1.44 -0.08 -9.36
N LYS A 58 2.59 -0.22 -8.67
CA LYS A 58 3.60 -1.23 -9.00
C LYS A 58 3.04 -2.65 -8.94
N ARG A 59 2.23 -2.97 -7.94
CA ARG A 59 1.62 -4.31 -7.80
C ARG A 59 0.63 -4.62 -8.92
N LEU A 60 -0.17 -3.64 -9.34
CA LEU A 60 -1.13 -3.82 -10.43
C LEU A 60 -0.44 -3.88 -11.80
N THR A 61 0.61 -3.08 -12.03
CA THR A 61 1.35 -3.08 -13.30
C THR A 61 2.22 -4.34 -13.49
N VAL A 62 2.75 -4.92 -12.42
CA VAL A 62 3.52 -6.19 -12.51
C VAL A 62 2.61 -7.39 -12.77
N ASN A 63 1.33 -7.32 -12.37
CA ASN A 63 0.35 -8.37 -12.67
C ASN A 63 -0.26 -8.23 -14.08
N THR A 64 -0.08 -7.09 -14.74
CA THR A 64 -0.34 -6.95 -16.17
C THR A 64 0.89 -7.36 -16.97
N THR A 65 1.26 -8.64 -16.91
CA THR A 65 1.98 -9.22 -18.05
C THR A 65 1.04 -9.09 -19.26
N PRO A 66 1.41 -8.39 -20.34
CA PRO A 66 0.66 -8.49 -21.57
C PRO A 66 0.75 -9.95 -22.01
N SER A 67 -0.34 -10.70 -21.82
CA SER A 67 -0.54 -11.97 -22.51
C SER A 67 -0.69 -11.61 -23.99
N ALA A 68 0.44 -11.64 -24.70
CA ALA A 68 0.53 -11.64 -26.15
C ALA A 68 1.38 -12.85 -26.56
#